data_AF-A0A9W8JA01-F1
#
_entry.id   AF-A0A9W8JA01-F1
#
_cell.length_a   1.000
_cell.length_b   1.000
_cell.length_c   1.000
_cell.angle_alpha   90.00
_cell.angle_beta   90.00
_cell.angle_gamma   90.00
#
_symmetry.space_group_name_H-M   'P 1'
#
loop_
_entity.id
_entity.type
_entity.pdbx_description
1 polymer ?
#
loop_
_entity_poly.entity_id
_entity_poly.type
_entity_poly.pdbx_seq_one_letter_code
_entity_poly.pdbx_strand_id
1 'polypeptide(L)'
;MKAVTGPSIAYIATQLRFALCSASTFSRTDRVTDSEYFYNLIVELLEDPEEREEADELLRWWNRQIFPKLNTSDTRTIHEDSVVARIKLRRKEMQQEREAESFQLA
;
A
#
# COMPACT_ATOMS: atom_id res chain seq x y z
N MET A 1 -5.01 -3.58 -7.00
CA MET A 1 -3.70 -3.56 -6.31
C MET A 1 -3.71 -2.42 -5.31
N LYS A 2 -3.25 -2.68 -4.08
CA LYS A 2 -3.14 -1.66 -3.01
C LYS A 2 -1.69 -1.41 -2.57
N ALA A 3 -0.77 -2.25 -3.04
CA ALA A 3 0.65 -2.17 -2.76
C ALA A 3 1.44 -2.78 -3.93
N VAL A 4 2.68 -2.34 -4.08
CA VAL A 4 3.70 -3.00 -4.91
C VAL A 4 4.21 -4.21 -4.14
N THR A 5 4.31 -5.35 -4.83
CA THR A 5 4.80 -6.64 -4.31
C THR A 5 6.03 -7.10 -5.09
N GLY A 6 6.84 -7.99 -4.53
CA GLY A 6 7.98 -8.62 -5.22
C GLY A 6 7.59 -9.20 -6.59
N PRO A 7 6.54 -10.04 -6.67
CA PRO A 7 5.98 -10.52 -7.94
C PRO A 7 5.64 -9.41 -8.95
N SER A 8 5.10 -8.28 -8.51
CA SER A 8 4.77 -7.18 -9.43
C SER A 8 6.02 -6.47 -9.98
N ILE A 9 7.08 -6.35 -9.19
CA ILE A 9 8.37 -5.81 -9.62
C ILE A 9 9.02 -6.77 -10.63
N ALA A 10 9.06 -8.06 -10.30
CA ALA A 10 9.58 -9.10 -11.18
C ALA A 10 8.86 -9.10 -12.53
N TYR A 11 7.53 -8.96 -12.53
CA TYR A 11 6.75 -8.88 -13.76
C TYR A 11 7.15 -7.68 -14.62
N ILE A 12 7.25 -6.48 -14.05
CA ILE A 12 7.65 -5.27 -14.79
C ILE A 12 9.08 -5.38 -15.32
N ALA A 13 10.01 -5.95 -14.55
CA ALA A 13 11.38 -6.19 -14.99
C ALA A 13 11.42 -7.15 -16.20
N THR A 14 10.62 -8.21 -16.18
CA THR A 14 10.47 -9.13 -17.33
C THR A 14 9.91 -8.42 -18.56
N GLN A 15 8.87 -7.58 -18.38
CA GLN A 15 8.30 -6.80 -19.48
C GLN A 15 9.31 -5.80 -20.06
N LEU A 16 10.11 -5.14 -19.21
CA LEU A 16 11.15 -4.22 -19.64
C LEU A 16 12.27 -4.94 -20.39
N ARG A 17 12.72 -6.10 -19.90
CA ARG A 17 13.70 -6.94 -20.60
C ARG A 17 13.21 -7.29 -22.00
N PHE A 18 11.96 -7.72 -22.13
CA PHE A 18 11.37 -8.02 -23.43
C PHE A 18 11.33 -6.79 -24.34
N ALA A 19 10.89 -5.63 -23.83
CA ALA A 19 10.83 -4.39 -24.59
C ALA A 19 12.21 -3.89 -25.07
N LEU A 20 13.27 -4.22 -24.32
CA LEU A 20 14.65 -3.87 -24.65
C LEU A 20 15.37 -4.93 -25.49
N CYS A 21 14.85 -6.16 -25.55
CA CYS A 21 15.38 -7.21 -26.41
C CYS A 21 14.94 -7.00 -27.86
N SER A 22 15.78 -7.38 -28.82
CA SER A 22 15.43 -7.43 -30.25
C SER A 22 14.47 -8.58 -30.61
N ALA A 23 13.91 -9.26 -29.59
CA ALA A 23 13.02 -10.39 -29.77
C ALA A 23 11.62 -9.87 -30.16
N SER A 24 11.10 -10.33 -31.30
CA SER A 24 9.80 -9.89 -31.82
C SER A 24 8.59 -10.57 -31.18
N THR A 25 8.80 -11.65 -30.42
CA THR A 25 7.73 -12.48 -29.86
C THR A 25 8.09 -13.06 -28.50
N PHE A 26 7.11 -13.11 -27.61
CA PHE A 26 7.23 -13.77 -26.31
C PHE A 26 7.14 -15.29 -26.56
N SER A 27 8.25 -16.01 -26.36
CA SER A 27 8.30 -17.46 -26.59
C SER A 27 8.80 -18.18 -25.34
N ARG A 28 8.04 -19.19 -24.88
CA ARG A 28 8.42 -20.06 -23.75
C ARG A 28 9.57 -21.02 -24.09
N THR A 29 9.83 -21.23 -25.38
CA THR A 29 10.90 -22.12 -25.86
C THR A 29 12.15 -21.36 -26.30
N ASP A 30 12.10 -20.02 -26.30
CA ASP A 30 13.27 -19.21 -26.62
C ASP A 30 14.21 -19.15 -25.41
N ARG A 31 15.25 -19.98 -25.45
CA ARG A 31 16.31 -20.02 -24.43
C ARG A 31 17.15 -18.74 -24.38
N VAL A 32 17.08 -17.87 -25.40
CA VAL A 32 17.74 -16.56 -25.38
C VAL A 32 17.02 -15.62 -24.41
N THR A 33 15.69 -15.78 -24.30
CA THR A 33 14.83 -14.89 -23.53
C THR A 33 13.93 -15.67 -22.57
N ASP A 34 14.52 -16.57 -21.77
CA ASP A 34 13.78 -17.35 -20.76
C ASP A 34 13.19 -16.43 -19.69
N SER A 35 11.99 -15.95 -19.98
CA SER A 35 11.30 -14.89 -19.25
C SER A 35 10.64 -15.44 -17.99
N GLU A 36 10.28 -16.73 -18.02
CA GLU A 36 9.76 -17.46 -16.86
C GLU A 36 10.88 -17.66 -15.83
N TYR A 37 12.05 -18.15 -16.28
CA TYR A 37 13.21 -18.28 -15.41
C TYR A 37 13.69 -16.93 -14.87
N PHE A 38 13.78 -15.91 -15.73
CA PHE A 38 14.18 -14.56 -15.31
C PHE A 38 13.22 -13.97 -14.27
N TYR A 39 11.91 -14.14 -14.46
CA TYR A 39 10.91 -13.73 -13.48
C TYR A 39 11.12 -14.45 -12.15
N ASN A 40 11.25 -15.77 -12.16
CA ASN A 40 11.40 -16.57 -10.95
C ASN A 40 12.68 -16.21 -10.19
N LEU A 41 13.79 -15.96 -10.89
CA LEU A 41 15.03 -15.50 -10.26
C LEU A 41 14.87 -14.17 -9.52
N ILE A 42 14.13 -13.21 -10.09
CA ILE A 42 13.89 -11.94 -9.42
C ILE A 42 12.98 -12.13 -8.20
N VAL A 43 11.94 -12.96 -8.32
CA VAL A 43 11.08 -13.27 -7.17
C VAL A 43 11.88 -13.93 -6.05
N GLU A 44 12.70 -14.93 -6.38
CA GLU A 44 13.57 -15.62 -5.43
C GLU A 44 14.51 -14.65 -4.72
N LEU A 45 15.15 -13.73 -5.46
CA LEU A 45 15.98 -12.68 -4.88
C LEU A 45 15.21 -11.73 -3.95
N LEU A 46 14.00 -11.31 -4.35
CA LEU A 46 13.19 -10.38 -3.57
C LEU A 46 12.51 -11.03 -2.35
N GLU A 47 12.48 -12.36 -2.29
CA GLU A 47 11.94 -13.15 -1.18
C GLU A 47 13.05 -13.83 -0.36
N ASP A 48 14.32 -13.63 -0.72
CA ASP A 48 15.47 -14.18 0.00
C ASP A 48 15.53 -13.61 1.43
N PRO A 49 15.54 -14.47 2.46
CA PRO A 49 15.70 -14.02 3.85
C PRO A 49 16.98 -13.21 4.10
N GLU A 50 18.06 -13.46 3.36
CA GLU A 50 19.33 -12.74 3.52
C GLU A 50 19.27 -11.32 2.95
N GLU A 51 18.46 -11.08 1.92
CA GLU A 51 18.31 -9.79 1.22
C GLU A 51 17.05 -9.02 1.69
N ARG A 52 16.44 -9.47 2.79
CA ARG A 52 15.14 -8.97 3.25
C ARG A 52 15.16 -7.48 3.59
N GLU A 53 16.25 -6.98 4.15
CA GLU A 53 16.35 -5.57 4.57
C GLU A 53 16.24 -4.63 3.36
N GLU A 54 17.03 -4.92 2.33
CA GLU A 54 17.07 -4.23 1.05
C GLU A 54 15.76 -4.42 0.26
N ALA A 55 15.24 -5.65 0.20
CA ALA A 55 13.99 -5.94 -0.49
C ALA A 55 12.81 -5.19 0.14
N ASP A 56 12.72 -5.17 1.47
CA ASP A 56 11.68 -4.41 2.18
C ASP A 56 11.86 -2.90 1.96
N GLU A 57 13.09 -2.38 1.92
CA GLU A 57 13.35 -0.98 1.60
C GLU A 57 12.89 -0.62 0.17
N LEU A 58 13.24 -1.45 -0.80
CA LEU A 58 12.84 -1.30 -2.19
C LEU A 58 11.32 -1.29 -2.32
N LEU A 59 10.62 -2.23 -1.67
CA LEU A 59 9.16 -2.29 -1.66
C LEU A 59 8.56 -1.05 -0.99
N ARG A 60 9.11 -0.56 0.13
CA ARG A 60 8.67 0.68 0.77
C ARG A 60 8.86 1.89 -0.13
N TRP A 61 9.98 1.96 -0.86
CA TRP A 61 10.23 3.05 -1.79
C TRP A 61 9.22 3.04 -2.95
N TRP A 62 9.02 1.89 -3.59
CA TRP A 62 8.05 1.74 -4.68
C TRP A 62 6.63 2.03 -4.25
N ASN A 63 6.22 1.53 -3.08
CA ASN A 63 4.91 1.82 -2.53
C ASN A 63 4.71 3.33 -2.34
N ARG A 64 5.72 4.07 -1.86
CA ARG A 64 5.66 5.53 -1.72
C ARG A 64 5.44 6.24 -3.06
N GLN A 65 6.06 5.75 -4.14
CA GLN A 65 5.91 6.35 -5.48
C GLN A 65 4.55 6.04 -6.12
N ILE A 66 4.12 4.77 -6.09
CA ILE A 66 2.93 4.31 -6.82
C ILE A 66 1.64 4.50 -6.02
N PHE A 67 1.71 4.37 -4.69
CA PHE A 67 0.58 4.42 -3.78
C PHE A 67 0.77 5.49 -2.67
N PRO A 68 1.01 6.77 -3.00
CA PRO A 68 1.29 7.81 -2.00
C PRO A 68 0.15 8.01 -0.99
N LYS A 69 -1.10 7.86 -1.44
CA LYS A 69 -2.31 8.00 -0.59
C LYS A 69 -2.52 6.87 0.41
N LEU A 70 -1.91 5.70 0.19
CA LEU A 70 -2.00 4.55 1.12
C LEU A 70 -0.87 4.57 2.16
N ASN A 71 0.29 5.17 1.83
CA ASN A 71 1.41 5.33 2.77
C ASN A 71 1.32 6.60 3.61
N THR A 72 0.47 7.54 3.20
CA THR A 72 0.00 8.57 4.11
C THR A 72 -0.95 7.85 5.04
N SER A 73 -0.43 7.33 6.16
CA SER A 73 -1.28 7.05 7.31
C SER A 73 -2.22 8.24 7.47
N ASP A 74 -3.49 7.95 7.69
CA ASP A 74 -4.56 8.92 7.94
C ASP A 74 -4.26 9.76 9.21
N THR A 75 -3.18 10.52 9.23
CA THR A 75 -3.07 11.78 9.96
C THR A 75 -3.75 12.85 9.13
N ARG A 76 -5.01 12.60 8.72
CA ARG A 76 -6.00 13.63 8.96
C ARG A 76 -6.16 13.68 10.47
N THR A 77 -5.20 14.30 11.15
CA THR A 77 -5.38 14.79 12.51
C THR A 77 -6.70 15.52 12.47
N ILE A 78 -7.72 14.91 13.06
CA ILE A 78 -9.02 15.53 13.19
C ILE A 78 -8.73 16.77 14.02
N HIS A 79 -8.66 17.92 13.35
CA HIS A 79 -8.40 19.20 14.02
C HIS A 79 -9.41 19.34 15.16
N GLU A 80 -8.99 19.89 16.30
CA GLU A 80 -9.86 20.01 17.48
C GLU A 80 -11.14 20.79 17.14
N ASP A 81 -11.06 21.76 16.21
CA ASP A 81 -12.22 22.48 15.66
C ASP A 81 -12.95 21.80 14.49
N SER A 82 -12.65 20.54 14.18
CA SER A 82 -13.36 19.84 13.12
C SER A 82 -14.86 19.78 13.40
N VAL A 83 -15.65 19.80 12.32
CA VAL A 83 -17.11 19.67 12.39
C VAL A 83 -17.52 18.44 13.21
N VAL A 84 -16.79 17.33 13.09
CA VAL A 84 -17.06 16.09 13.84
C VAL A 84 -16.79 16.25 15.34
N ALA A 85 -15.71 16.93 15.73
CA ALA A 85 -15.42 17.21 17.14
C ALA A 85 -16.51 18.09 17.76
N ARG A 86 -16.95 19.14 17.05
CA ARG A 86 -18.05 20.02 17.49
C ARG A 86 -19.39 19.29 17.61
N ILE A 87 -19.71 18.40 16.68
CA ILE A 87 -20.93 17.57 16.75
C ILE A 87 -20.89 16.63 17.96
N LYS A 88 -19.73 16.00 18.24
CA LYS A 88 -19.56 15.12 19.40
C LYS A 88 -19.69 15.87 20.72
N LEU A 89 -19.12 17.09 20.82
CA LEU A 89 -19.25 17.95 21.98
C LEU A 89 -20.73 18.25 22.28
N ARG A 90 -21.47 18.73 21.27
CA ARG A 90 -22.89 19.10 21.41
C ARG A 90 -23.77 17.92 21.82
N ARG A 91 -23.46 16.69 21.37
CA ARG A 91 -24.19 15.49 21.82
C ARG A 91 -23.97 15.21 23.30
N LYS A 92 -22.76 15.40 23.83
CA LYS A 92 -22.49 15.21 25.27
C LYS A 92 -23.28 16.22 26.11
N GLU A 93 -23.32 17.47 25.69
CA GLU A 93 -24.09 18.53 26.39
C GLU A 93 -25.57 18.17 26.46
N MET A 94 -26.20 17.82 25.32
CA MET A 94 -27.62 17.42 25.29
C MET A 94 -27.91 16.14 26.10
N GLN A 95 -26.94 15.23 26.22
CA GLN A 95 -27.09 14.02 27.01
C GLN A 95 -27.06 14.34 28.50
N GLN A 96 -26.15 15.22 28.92
CA GLN A 96 -26.07 15.69 30.30
C GLN A 96 -27.28 16.51 30.72
N GLU A 97 -27.80 17.36 29.83
CA GLU A 97 -29.04 18.10 30.06
C GLU A 97 -30.23 17.14 30.27
N ARG A 98 -30.37 16.12 29.41
CA ARG A 98 -31.42 15.10 29.55
C ARG A 98 -31.29 14.27 30.81
N GLU A 99 -30.07 13.91 31.20
CA GLU A 99 -29.80 13.15 32.43
C GLU A 99 -30.10 14.01 33.67
N ALA A 100 -29.72 15.30 33.66
CA ALA A 100 -30.02 16.24 34.73
C ALA A 100 -31.53 16.50 34.88
N GLU A 101 -32.25 16.68 33.76
CA GLU A 101 -33.71 16.81 33.75
C GLU A 101 -34.41 15.54 34.26
N SER A 102 -33.90 14.36 33.90
CA SER A 102 -34.43 13.08 34.41
C SER A 102 -34.20 12.90 35.91
N PHE A 103 -33.12 13.47 36.45
CA PHE A 103 -32.79 13.39 37.88
C PHE A 103 -33.55 14.43 38.72
N GLN A 104 -34.00 15.53 38.11
CA GLN A 104 -34.86 16.53 38.76
C GLN A 104 -36.34 16.14 38.81
N LEU A 105 -36.77 15.21 37.94
CA LEU A 105 -38.15 14.71 37.87
C LEU A 105 -38.38 13.39 38.62
N ALA A 106 -37.35 12.84 39.27
CA ALA A 106 -37.40 11.63 40.10
C ALA A 106 -37.35 11.98 41.60
#